data_AF-A0A3A6MIC3-F1
#
_entry.id   AF-A0A3A6MIC3-F1
#
_cell.length_a   1.000
_cell.length_b   1.000
_cell.length_c   1.000
_cell.angle_alpha   90.00
_cell.angle_beta   90.00
_cell.angle_gamma   90.00
#
_symmetry.space_group_name_H-M   'P 1'
#
loop_
_entity.id
_entity.type
_entity.pdbx_description
1 polymer ?
#
loop_
_entity_poly.entity_id
_entity_poly.type
_entity_poly.pdbx_seq_one_letter_code
_entity_poly.pdbx_strand_id
1 'polypeptide(L)'
;MKKNCLLCFLLFFSCHSAFAGESLDSLLNVLDKTIKEADTYVQIKENKLHELKKKARKTSPFSVERYNLNNDIYLEYKAYSSDSALHYLNENMLLARQLNDKERELKIQLELSYLLSSIGMYMEAADILNLIDRQTLPSSLLGYYYTCYEHVYFEAGAAQPRYKMFASRYAKLSHAYRDSMQVTLDPSSATYLWLRETQLREAGKYDEALEFSDRRLAEASFGTPQYALVAYQRFRLFESMGKKDEHLYYLVLSAISDVRSAIKEQSSLMVLAQELNSKGDLKRAYDYINFSWEISQFYKTRLRSWMNITPLSMINGNYQDIIKQQNRELLIYITCVALLALLLVIALIYIYRQMKALSIAKKGLQEVNERLFSLNEELEEVNCHLRSTNLELSESNLIKEAYIARFFKLCSVYVDRLQAYRKLVNKKLQRGQVAELLKMTHLSNDIVTVEVQELYANFDSAFLHLFPNFVESLNALLLPEEQIVLKPDELLNTELRIFALIRLGIKDSSQIAELLHYSVNTIYNYRSRVKTKARVSRDDFEDLVAKIR
;
A
#
# COMPACT_ATOMS: atom_id res chain seq x y z
N MET A 1 -25.96 -1.68 46.89
CA MET A 1 -27.13 -0.83 46.58
C MET A 1 -26.80 0.67 46.37
N LYS A 2 -25.77 1.26 46.98
CA LYS A 2 -25.45 2.70 46.81
C LYS A 2 -24.79 3.12 45.48
N LYS A 3 -24.21 2.20 44.70
CA LYS A 3 -23.57 2.51 43.39
C LYS A 3 -24.54 2.63 42.21
N ASN A 4 -25.68 1.91 42.26
CA ASN A 4 -26.65 1.92 41.16
C ASN A 4 -27.59 3.14 41.21
N CYS A 5 -27.85 3.70 42.41
CA CYS A 5 -28.62 4.94 42.53
C CYS A 5 -27.86 6.16 41.99
N LEU A 6 -26.52 6.19 42.08
CA LEU A 6 -25.71 7.31 41.57
C LEU A 6 -25.69 7.35 40.03
N LEU A 7 -25.69 6.18 39.38
CA LEU A 7 -25.70 6.06 37.92
C LEU A 7 -27.07 6.46 37.33
N CYS A 8 -28.16 6.10 37.99
CA CYS A 8 -29.51 6.54 37.60
C CYS A 8 -29.72 8.05 37.83
N PHE A 9 -29.08 8.65 38.83
CA PHE A 9 -29.17 10.09 39.08
C PHE A 9 -28.37 10.92 38.04
N LEU A 10 -27.27 10.37 37.51
CA LEU A 10 -26.47 10.99 36.43
C LEU A 10 -27.15 10.87 35.05
N LEU A 11 -27.91 9.80 34.81
CA LEU A 11 -28.69 9.61 33.57
C LEU A 11 -29.95 10.48 33.50
N PHE A 12 -30.53 10.86 34.65
CA PHE A 12 -31.69 11.77 34.67
C PHE A 12 -31.32 13.25 34.41
N PHE A 13 -30.09 13.67 34.75
CA PHE A 13 -29.62 15.04 34.48
C PHE A 13 -29.11 15.26 33.05
N SER A 14 -28.88 14.20 32.27
CA SER A 14 -28.40 14.29 30.88
C SER A 14 -29.51 14.24 29.83
N CYS A 15 -30.77 13.95 30.22
CA CYS A 15 -31.90 13.85 29.30
C CYS A 15 -32.69 15.17 29.08
N HIS A 16 -32.50 16.20 29.92
CA HIS A 16 -33.21 17.48 29.72
C HIS A 16 -32.51 18.44 28.74
N SER A 17 -31.24 18.21 28.41
CA SER A 17 -30.49 19.04 27.45
C SER A 17 -30.58 18.54 25.99
N ALA A 18 -30.96 17.27 25.79
CA ALA A 18 -30.96 16.65 24.45
C ALA A 18 -32.14 17.10 23.57
N PHE A 19 -33.31 17.37 24.17
CA PHE A 19 -34.52 17.71 23.41
C PHE A 19 -34.48 19.13 22.81
N ALA A 20 -33.80 20.07 23.48
CA ALA A 20 -33.61 21.43 22.96
C ALA A 20 -32.57 21.46 21.82
N GLY A 21 -31.50 20.67 21.93
CA GLY A 21 -30.43 20.58 20.91
C GLY A 21 -30.93 20.02 19.57
N GLU A 22 -31.73 18.95 19.59
CA GLU A 22 -32.29 18.33 18.39
C GLU A 22 -33.23 19.29 17.62
N SER A 23 -33.95 20.16 18.34
CA SER A 23 -34.82 21.18 17.74
C SER A 23 -34.05 22.33 17.08
N LEU A 24 -32.90 22.75 17.64
CA LEU A 24 -32.07 23.82 17.11
C LEU A 24 -31.31 23.37 15.85
N ASP A 25 -30.72 22.18 15.86
CA ASP A 25 -30.02 21.63 14.70
C ASP A 25 -30.95 21.45 13.50
N SER A 26 -32.16 20.96 13.75
CA SER A 26 -33.22 20.88 12.73
C SER A 26 -33.55 22.26 12.16
N LEU A 27 -33.69 23.27 13.02
CA LEU A 27 -33.99 24.64 12.59
C LEU A 27 -32.83 25.30 11.83
N LEU A 28 -31.57 25.03 12.21
CA LEU A 28 -30.39 25.48 11.47
C LEU A 28 -30.35 24.86 10.07
N ASN A 29 -30.73 23.59 9.91
CA ASN A 29 -30.85 22.97 8.58
C ASN A 29 -31.95 23.64 7.73
N VAL A 30 -33.06 24.07 8.35
CA VAL A 30 -34.09 24.87 7.67
C VAL A 30 -33.53 26.22 7.23
N LEU A 31 -32.73 26.89 8.06
CA LEU A 31 -32.06 28.13 7.70
C LEU A 31 -31.07 27.91 6.56
N ASP A 32 -30.23 26.87 6.61
CA ASP A 32 -29.28 26.49 5.55
C ASP A 32 -29.99 26.33 4.20
N LYS A 33 -31.14 25.66 4.20
CA LYS A 33 -31.98 25.50 3.01
C LYS A 33 -32.59 26.82 2.57
N THR A 34 -33.10 27.62 3.51
CA THR A 34 -33.72 28.93 3.22
C THR A 34 -32.72 29.89 2.57
N ILE A 35 -31.46 29.89 3.04
CA ILE A 35 -30.36 30.68 2.45
C ILE A 35 -30.07 30.24 1.02
N LYS A 36 -30.03 28.93 0.74
CA LYS A 36 -29.86 28.41 -0.63
C LYS A 36 -31.01 28.80 -1.56
N GLU A 37 -32.21 28.98 -1.00
CA GLU A 37 -33.42 29.39 -1.73
C GLU A 37 -33.62 30.92 -1.76
N ALA A 38 -32.67 31.72 -1.26
CA ALA A 38 -32.80 33.18 -1.10
C ALA A 38 -33.26 33.89 -2.37
N ASP A 39 -32.72 33.52 -3.53
CA ASP A 39 -33.10 34.11 -4.83
C ASP A 39 -34.59 33.93 -5.17
N THR A 40 -35.20 32.84 -4.70
CA THR A 40 -36.64 32.61 -4.88
C THR A 40 -37.45 33.65 -4.12
N TYR A 41 -37.07 33.95 -2.88
CA TYR A 41 -37.73 34.96 -2.07
C TYR A 41 -37.50 36.38 -2.60
N VAL A 42 -36.30 36.65 -3.12
CA VAL A 42 -36.01 37.89 -3.85
C VAL A 42 -36.93 38.04 -5.07
N GLN A 43 -37.10 36.97 -5.87
CA GLN A 43 -37.99 37.01 -7.03
C GLN A 43 -39.46 37.24 -6.65
N ILE A 44 -39.93 36.64 -5.55
CA ILE A 44 -41.29 36.88 -5.02
C ILE A 44 -41.48 38.37 -4.68
N LYS A 45 -40.50 38.97 -4.00
CA LYS A 45 -40.53 40.41 -3.67
C LYS A 45 -40.49 41.29 -4.92
N GLU A 46 -39.62 41.01 -5.87
CA GLU A 46 -39.52 41.77 -7.13
C GLU A 46 -40.82 41.69 -7.95
N ASN A 47 -41.47 40.52 -7.98
CA ASN A 47 -42.79 40.37 -8.62
C ASN A 47 -43.85 41.22 -7.92
N LYS A 48 -43.88 41.23 -6.58
CA LYS A 48 -44.79 42.09 -5.80
C LYS A 48 -44.56 43.58 -6.10
N LEU A 49 -43.31 44.02 -6.09
CA LEU A 49 -42.91 45.37 -6.44
C LEU A 49 -43.29 45.73 -7.88
N HIS A 50 -43.13 44.81 -8.83
CA HIS A 50 -43.53 45.00 -10.22
C HIS A 50 -45.03 45.26 -10.33
N GLU A 51 -45.87 44.43 -9.68
CA GLU A 51 -47.32 44.61 -9.70
C GLU A 51 -47.78 45.89 -9.01
N LEU A 52 -47.17 46.28 -7.88
CA LEU A 52 -47.44 47.56 -7.23
C LEU A 52 -47.10 48.74 -8.15
N LYS A 53 -45.92 48.73 -8.78
CA LYS A 53 -45.50 49.77 -9.73
C LYS A 53 -46.41 49.84 -10.96
N LYS A 54 -46.86 48.69 -11.47
CA LYS A 54 -47.79 48.61 -12.60
C LYS A 54 -49.16 49.18 -12.25
N LYS A 55 -49.68 48.88 -11.06
CA LYS A 55 -50.91 49.50 -10.53
C LYS A 55 -50.74 51.01 -10.40
N ALA A 56 -49.66 51.45 -9.74
CA ALA A 56 -49.38 52.87 -9.57
C ALA A 56 -49.36 53.62 -10.91
N ARG A 57 -48.69 53.08 -11.94
CA ARG A 57 -48.63 53.69 -13.30
C ARG A 57 -49.98 53.87 -13.98
N LYS A 58 -50.99 53.06 -13.63
CA LYS A 58 -52.35 53.16 -14.18
C LYS A 58 -53.25 54.09 -13.36
N THR A 59 -52.89 54.38 -12.12
CA THR A 59 -53.60 55.31 -11.25
C THR A 59 -53.31 56.76 -11.63
N SER A 60 -54.29 57.65 -11.44
CA SER A 60 -54.13 59.09 -11.70
C SER A 60 -52.89 59.65 -10.97
N PRO A 61 -52.01 60.40 -11.66
CA PRO A 61 -50.71 60.80 -11.13
C PRO A 61 -50.79 61.66 -9.88
N PHE A 62 -51.88 62.40 -9.66
CA PHE A 62 -52.09 63.28 -8.51
C PHE A 62 -53.34 62.86 -7.76
N SER A 63 -53.23 61.79 -6.98
CA SER A 63 -54.35 61.24 -6.21
C SER A 63 -53.88 60.62 -4.88
N VAL A 64 -54.79 60.54 -3.92
CA VAL A 64 -54.56 59.83 -2.64
C VAL A 64 -54.26 58.35 -2.89
N GLU A 65 -54.90 57.74 -3.88
CA GLU A 65 -54.64 56.35 -4.28
C GLU A 65 -53.20 56.17 -4.80
N ARG A 66 -52.72 57.10 -5.65
CA ARG A 66 -51.34 57.08 -6.12
C ARG A 66 -50.35 57.23 -4.98
N TYR A 67 -50.63 58.12 -4.01
CA TYR A 67 -49.82 58.22 -2.80
C TYR A 67 -49.80 56.91 -2.00
N ASN A 68 -50.96 56.29 -1.78
CA ASN A 68 -51.04 55.06 -0.99
C ASN A 68 -50.25 53.92 -1.66
N LEU A 69 -50.38 53.75 -2.98
CA LEU A 69 -49.60 52.77 -3.74
C LEU A 69 -48.09 53.07 -3.69
N ASN A 70 -47.72 54.34 -3.77
CA ASN A 70 -46.32 54.76 -3.70
C ASN A 70 -45.73 54.54 -2.29
N ASN A 71 -46.54 54.72 -1.25
CA ASN A 71 -46.21 54.36 0.13
C ASN A 71 -46.09 52.84 0.33
N ASP A 72 -46.94 52.03 -0.28
CA ASP A 72 -46.79 50.56 -0.24
C ASP A 72 -45.48 50.11 -0.88
N ILE A 73 -45.09 50.74 -2.00
CA ILE A 73 -43.80 50.49 -2.65
C ILE A 73 -42.64 50.91 -1.74
N TYR A 74 -42.74 52.06 -1.08
CA TYR A 74 -41.76 52.50 -0.07
C TYR A 74 -41.60 51.46 1.04
N LEU A 75 -42.69 50.95 1.62
CA LEU A 75 -42.65 49.97 2.69
C LEU A 75 -41.95 48.68 2.27
N GLU A 76 -42.16 48.24 1.02
CA GLU A 76 -41.44 47.08 0.46
C GLU A 76 -39.94 47.32 0.29
N TYR A 77 -39.54 48.56 -0.01
CA TYR A 77 -38.14 48.96 -0.18
C TYR A 77 -37.43 49.31 1.13
N LYS A 78 -38.15 49.69 2.19
CA LYS A 78 -37.59 50.22 3.45
C LYS A 78 -36.43 49.37 3.99
N ALA A 79 -36.59 48.04 4.01
CA ALA A 79 -35.58 47.09 4.47
C ALA A 79 -34.87 46.31 3.33
N TYR A 80 -35.15 46.66 2.06
CA TYR A 80 -34.65 45.96 0.86
C TYR A 80 -33.65 46.79 0.05
N SER A 81 -33.90 48.09 -0.14
CA SER A 81 -33.02 49.02 -0.85
C SER A 81 -33.21 50.44 -0.33
N SER A 82 -32.20 50.96 0.35
CA SER A 82 -32.20 52.32 0.92
C SER A 82 -32.39 53.39 -0.15
N ASP A 83 -31.63 53.35 -1.25
CA ASP A 83 -31.75 54.29 -2.37
C ASP A 83 -33.19 54.34 -2.92
N SER A 84 -33.79 53.16 -3.15
CA SER A 84 -35.15 53.07 -3.67
C SER A 84 -36.17 53.56 -2.64
N ALA A 85 -36.01 53.19 -1.37
CA ALA A 85 -36.88 53.67 -0.30
C ALA A 85 -36.87 55.21 -0.21
N LEU A 86 -35.69 55.82 -0.32
CA LEU A 86 -35.50 57.28 -0.28
C LEU A 86 -36.12 57.95 -1.52
N HIS A 87 -35.97 57.36 -2.70
CA HIS A 87 -36.66 57.82 -3.91
C HIS A 87 -38.18 57.83 -3.73
N TYR A 88 -38.77 56.73 -3.27
CA TYR A 88 -40.22 56.63 -3.09
C TYR A 88 -40.75 57.54 -1.97
N LEU A 89 -39.97 57.80 -0.91
CA LEU A 89 -40.32 58.82 0.09
C LEU A 89 -40.31 60.24 -0.48
N ASN A 90 -39.32 60.57 -1.33
CA ASN A 90 -39.28 61.88 -2.00
C ASN A 90 -40.46 62.06 -2.96
N GLU A 91 -40.83 61.03 -3.71
CA GLU A 91 -42.04 61.04 -4.54
C GLU A 91 -43.30 61.23 -3.69
N ASN A 92 -43.40 60.55 -2.53
CA ASN A 92 -44.50 60.76 -1.58
C ASN A 92 -44.57 62.22 -1.10
N MET A 93 -43.42 62.86 -0.85
CA MET A 93 -43.36 64.26 -0.43
C MET A 93 -43.91 65.19 -1.51
N LEU A 94 -43.55 64.95 -2.78
CA LEU A 94 -44.08 65.72 -3.92
C LEU A 94 -45.59 65.54 -4.06
N LEU A 95 -46.08 64.31 -3.94
CA LEU A 95 -47.51 64.00 -3.99
C LEU A 95 -48.27 64.67 -2.84
N ALA A 96 -47.75 64.62 -1.61
CA ALA A 96 -48.39 65.25 -0.45
C ALA A 96 -48.52 66.78 -0.63
N ARG A 97 -47.46 67.43 -1.14
CA ARG A 97 -47.47 68.87 -1.45
C ARG A 97 -48.49 69.21 -2.54
N GLN A 98 -48.57 68.40 -3.59
CA GLN A 98 -49.55 68.62 -4.68
C GLN A 98 -50.99 68.40 -4.22
N LEU A 99 -51.20 67.50 -3.26
CA LEU A 99 -52.49 67.28 -2.61
C LEU A 99 -52.81 68.33 -1.52
N ASN A 100 -51.87 69.24 -1.22
CA ASN A 100 -51.94 70.19 -0.10
C ASN A 100 -52.20 69.51 1.27
N ASP A 101 -51.71 68.29 1.46
CA ASP A 101 -51.91 67.50 2.67
C ASP A 101 -50.73 67.66 3.63
N LYS A 102 -50.85 68.64 4.54
CA LYS A 102 -49.79 68.99 5.50
C LYS A 102 -49.49 67.91 6.53
N GLU A 103 -50.49 67.13 6.92
CA GLU A 103 -50.28 66.01 7.84
C GLU A 103 -49.45 64.91 7.18
N ARG A 104 -49.69 64.61 5.89
CA ARG A 104 -48.84 63.68 5.13
C ARG A 104 -47.42 64.21 4.94
N GLU A 105 -47.26 65.50 4.65
CA GLU A 105 -45.92 66.11 4.56
C GLU A 105 -45.12 65.88 5.85
N LEU A 106 -45.73 66.17 7.02
CA LEU A 106 -45.11 65.92 8.32
C LEU A 106 -44.79 64.44 8.55
N LYS A 107 -45.75 63.54 8.26
CA LYS A 107 -45.52 62.09 8.38
C LYS A 107 -44.33 61.61 7.54
N ILE A 108 -44.17 62.11 6.32
CA ILE A 108 -43.08 61.73 5.42
C ILE A 108 -41.74 62.27 5.94
N GLN A 109 -41.70 63.47 6.54
CA GLN A 109 -40.51 63.98 7.21
C GLN A 109 -40.07 63.08 8.36
N LEU A 110 -41.02 62.60 9.18
CA LEU A 110 -40.74 61.64 10.23
C LEU A 110 -40.19 60.31 9.68
N GLU A 111 -40.82 59.74 8.65
CA GLU A 111 -40.32 58.53 7.97
C GLU A 111 -38.95 58.72 7.34
N LEU A 112 -38.67 59.89 6.78
CA LEU A 112 -37.37 60.23 6.20
C LEU A 112 -36.30 60.27 7.29
N SER A 113 -36.56 60.92 8.42
CA SER A 113 -35.65 60.91 9.58
C SER A 113 -35.37 59.49 10.08
N TYR A 114 -36.42 58.66 10.21
CA TYR A 114 -36.28 57.26 10.60
C TYR A 114 -35.39 56.47 9.62
N LEU A 115 -35.65 56.59 8.31
CA LEU A 115 -34.86 55.90 7.28
C LEU A 115 -33.40 56.36 7.28
N LEU A 116 -33.17 57.68 7.34
CA LEU A 116 -31.83 58.26 7.32
C LEU A 116 -31.00 57.82 8.53
N SER A 117 -31.60 57.79 9.73
CA SER A 117 -30.91 57.24 10.91
C SER A 117 -30.59 55.76 10.75
N SER A 118 -31.51 54.96 10.19
CA SER A 118 -31.27 53.52 9.94
C SER A 118 -30.05 53.26 9.03
N ILE A 119 -29.77 54.16 8.08
CA ILE A 119 -28.65 54.01 7.13
C ILE A 119 -27.36 54.74 7.55
N GLY A 120 -27.37 55.39 8.72
CA GLY A 120 -26.20 56.05 9.32
C GLY A 120 -26.08 57.56 9.07
N MET A 121 -27.12 58.21 8.55
CA MET A 121 -27.20 59.66 8.31
C MET A 121 -27.86 60.37 9.51
N TYR A 122 -27.22 60.27 10.69
CA TYR A 122 -27.80 60.71 11.96
C TYR A 122 -27.99 62.23 12.07
N MET A 123 -27.06 63.00 11.50
CA MET A 123 -27.13 64.47 11.56
C MET A 123 -28.28 64.97 10.70
N GLU A 124 -28.40 64.49 9.46
CA GLU A 124 -29.47 64.82 8.54
C GLU A 124 -30.84 64.39 9.09
N ALA A 125 -30.89 63.20 9.72
CA ALA A 125 -32.09 62.74 10.40
C ALA A 125 -32.51 63.65 11.56
N ALA A 126 -31.55 64.10 12.38
CA ALA A 126 -31.81 65.02 13.48
C ALA A 126 -32.22 66.42 13.00
N ASP A 127 -31.59 66.92 11.94
CA ASP A 127 -31.92 68.21 11.34
C ASP A 127 -33.37 68.25 10.84
N ILE A 128 -33.86 67.18 10.21
CA ILE A 128 -35.27 67.07 9.81
C ILE A 128 -36.20 67.19 11.02
N LEU A 129 -35.90 66.49 12.13
CA LEU A 129 -36.74 66.54 13.33
C LEU A 129 -36.72 67.91 14.00
N ASN A 130 -35.57 68.60 13.99
CA ASN A 130 -35.42 69.93 14.56
C ASN A 130 -36.17 71.01 13.77
N LEU A 131 -36.47 70.77 12.49
CA LEU A 131 -37.26 71.67 11.65
C LEU A 131 -38.77 71.53 11.86
N ILE A 132 -39.22 70.44 12.49
CA ILE A 132 -40.63 70.21 12.79
C ILE A 132 -40.99 71.00 14.05
N ASP A 133 -41.89 71.98 13.90
CA ASP A 133 -42.44 72.68 15.06
C ASP A 133 -43.41 71.77 15.82
N ARG A 134 -42.97 71.28 16.97
CA ARG A 134 -43.75 70.44 17.88
C ARG A 134 -45.12 71.05 18.22
N GLN A 135 -45.25 72.38 18.31
CA GLN A 135 -46.50 73.02 18.70
C GLN A 135 -47.60 72.88 17.63
N THR A 136 -47.20 72.69 16.37
CA THR A 136 -48.11 72.56 15.23
C THR A 136 -48.30 71.10 14.78
N LEU A 137 -47.59 70.16 15.43
CA LEU A 137 -47.65 68.75 15.09
C LEU A 137 -49.00 68.14 15.52
N PRO A 138 -49.73 67.45 14.61
CA PRO A 138 -50.95 66.73 14.98
C PRO A 138 -50.71 65.70 16.09
N SER A 139 -51.65 65.56 17.01
CA SER A 139 -51.55 64.60 18.12
C SER A 139 -51.38 63.15 17.64
N SER A 140 -51.92 62.81 16.46
CA SER A 140 -51.75 61.52 15.79
C SER A 140 -50.29 61.19 15.47
N LEU A 141 -49.44 62.20 15.24
CA LEU A 141 -48.05 62.05 14.85
C LEU A 141 -47.07 62.24 16.02
N LEU A 142 -47.53 62.77 17.15
CA LEU A 142 -46.67 63.13 18.28
C LEU A 142 -45.90 61.92 18.85
N GLY A 143 -46.57 60.77 19.00
CA GLY A 143 -45.90 59.54 19.44
C GLY A 143 -44.84 59.05 18.45
N TYR A 144 -45.09 59.19 17.14
CA TYR A 144 -44.12 58.81 16.12
C TYR A 144 -42.94 59.78 16.05
N TYR A 145 -43.16 61.09 16.26
CA TYR A 145 -42.11 62.08 16.37
C TYR A 145 -41.10 61.75 17.48
N TYR A 146 -41.57 61.36 18.66
CA TYR A 146 -40.68 60.90 19.73
C TYR A 146 -40.01 59.57 19.42
N THR A 147 -40.70 58.68 18.69
CA THR A 147 -40.10 57.44 18.18
C THR A 147 -38.92 57.73 17.24
N CYS A 148 -39.02 58.72 16.35
CA CYS A 148 -37.94 59.11 15.46
C CYS A 148 -36.73 59.67 16.22
N TYR A 149 -36.94 60.52 17.22
CA TYR A 149 -35.83 61.00 18.06
C TYR A 149 -35.17 59.86 18.85
N GLU A 150 -35.97 58.97 19.45
CA GLU A 150 -35.47 57.80 20.15
C GLU A 150 -34.58 56.96 19.23
N HIS A 151 -35.05 56.70 18.01
CA HIS A 151 -34.34 55.90 17.00
C HIS A 151 -33.03 56.56 16.56
N VAL A 152 -33.04 57.87 16.26
CA VAL A 152 -31.84 58.64 15.88
C VAL A 152 -30.76 58.52 16.96
N TYR A 153 -31.11 58.77 18.22
CA TYR A 153 -30.13 58.73 19.31
C TYR A 153 -29.72 57.30 19.66
N PHE A 154 -30.62 56.33 19.58
CA PHE A 154 -30.29 54.92 19.78
C PHE A 154 -29.25 54.44 18.77
N GLU A 155 -29.50 54.63 17.47
CA GLU A 155 -28.59 54.21 16.40
C GLU A 155 -27.27 54.99 16.44
N ALA A 156 -27.31 56.30 16.70
CA ALA A 156 -26.09 57.11 16.85
C ALA A 156 -25.21 56.64 18.03
N GLY A 157 -25.84 56.22 19.14
CA GLY A 157 -25.15 55.62 20.27
C GLY A 157 -24.56 54.25 19.95
N ALA A 158 -25.33 53.38 19.29
CA ALA A 158 -24.92 52.05 18.88
C ALA A 158 -23.73 52.07 17.90
N ALA A 159 -23.66 53.08 17.03
CA ALA A 159 -22.58 53.24 16.06
C ALA A 159 -21.23 53.67 16.66
N GLN A 160 -21.16 54.05 17.94
CA GLN A 160 -19.96 54.59 18.58
C GLN A 160 -19.49 53.78 19.81
N PRO A 161 -19.37 52.43 19.72
CA PRO A 161 -19.12 51.59 20.90
C PRO A 161 -17.77 51.83 21.58
N ARG A 162 -16.77 52.36 20.84
CA ARG A 162 -15.43 52.67 21.38
C ARG A 162 -15.39 53.98 22.19
N TYR A 163 -16.29 54.92 21.93
CA TYR A 163 -16.30 56.23 22.57
C TYR A 163 -17.42 56.33 23.62
N LYS A 164 -17.20 55.70 24.78
CA LYS A 164 -18.20 55.54 25.85
C LYS A 164 -18.91 56.83 26.26
N MET A 165 -18.21 57.97 26.24
CA MET A 165 -18.80 59.27 26.57
C MET A 165 -19.95 59.64 25.61
N PHE A 166 -19.74 59.52 24.30
CA PHE A 166 -20.76 59.82 23.29
C PHE A 166 -21.87 58.77 23.27
N ALA A 167 -21.50 57.48 23.33
CA ALA A 167 -22.47 56.39 23.40
C ALA A 167 -23.42 56.54 24.61
N SER A 168 -22.87 56.85 25.79
CA SER A 168 -23.68 57.08 27.00
C SER A 168 -24.57 58.32 26.89
N ARG A 169 -24.08 59.41 26.30
CA ARG A 169 -24.88 60.62 26.08
C ARG A 169 -26.09 60.32 25.18
N TYR A 170 -25.89 59.64 24.06
CA TYR A 170 -26.97 59.32 23.14
C TYR A 170 -27.95 58.29 23.72
N ALA A 171 -27.46 57.30 24.47
CA ALA A 171 -28.34 56.38 25.20
C ALA A 171 -29.26 57.13 26.18
N LYS A 172 -28.74 58.09 26.95
CA LYS A 172 -29.56 58.92 27.85
C LYS A 172 -30.64 59.71 27.11
N LEU A 173 -30.31 60.26 25.94
CA LEU A 173 -31.30 60.98 25.11
C LEU A 173 -32.38 60.03 24.57
N SER A 174 -32.00 58.87 24.03
CA SER A 174 -32.95 57.83 23.61
C SER A 174 -33.89 57.44 24.76
N HIS A 175 -33.37 57.16 25.96
CA HIS A 175 -34.20 56.86 27.13
C HIS A 175 -35.16 58.00 27.50
N ALA A 176 -34.73 59.27 27.44
CA ALA A 176 -35.62 60.40 27.73
C ALA A 176 -36.79 60.48 26.74
N TYR A 177 -36.57 60.14 25.46
CA TYR A 177 -37.65 60.09 24.47
C TYR A 177 -38.59 58.89 24.67
N ARG A 178 -38.10 57.76 25.18
CA ARG A 178 -38.95 56.62 25.57
C ARG A 178 -40.00 56.99 26.61
N ASP A 179 -39.68 57.86 27.56
CA ASP A 179 -40.66 58.37 28.53
C ASP A 179 -41.79 59.16 27.84
N SER A 180 -41.44 59.96 26.84
CA SER A 180 -42.41 60.73 26.04
C SER A 180 -43.25 59.81 25.14
N MET A 181 -42.64 58.79 24.55
CA MET A 181 -43.32 57.76 23.76
C MET A 181 -44.38 57.03 24.59
N GLN A 182 -44.06 56.66 25.84
CA GLN A 182 -44.99 55.91 26.70
C GLN A 182 -46.31 56.66 26.96
N VAL A 183 -46.28 58.00 27.00
CA VAL A 183 -47.47 58.83 27.26
C VAL A 183 -48.25 59.14 25.97
N THR A 184 -47.60 59.09 24.81
CA THR A 184 -48.16 59.60 23.54
C THR A 184 -48.51 58.51 22.53
N LEU A 185 -47.92 57.32 22.63
CA LEU A 185 -48.25 56.18 21.78
C LEU A 185 -49.55 55.51 22.23
N ASP A 186 -50.32 55.01 21.26
CA ASP A 186 -51.47 54.15 21.51
C ASP A 186 -51.01 52.85 22.22
N PRO A 187 -51.61 52.47 23.37
CA PRO A 187 -51.25 51.26 24.11
C PRO A 187 -51.37 49.94 23.34
N SER A 188 -52.14 49.95 22.24
CA SER A 188 -52.33 48.82 21.32
C SER A 188 -51.33 48.81 20.17
N SER A 189 -50.59 49.91 19.95
CA SER A 189 -49.63 50.00 18.85
C SER A 189 -48.43 49.06 19.04
N ALA A 190 -47.94 48.50 17.93
CA ALA A 190 -46.78 47.62 17.94
C ALA A 190 -45.52 48.28 18.57
N THR A 191 -45.36 49.60 18.35
CA THR A 191 -44.26 50.39 18.93
C THR A 191 -44.40 50.53 20.45
N TYR A 192 -45.61 50.71 20.98
CA TYR A 192 -45.83 50.75 22.42
C TYR A 192 -45.53 49.40 23.07
N LEU A 193 -46.00 48.30 22.48
CA LEU A 193 -45.72 46.96 22.98
C LEU A 193 -44.21 46.66 23.00
N TRP A 194 -43.48 47.05 21.94
CA TRP A 194 -42.02 46.96 21.89
C TRP A 194 -41.34 47.78 22.98
N LEU A 195 -41.80 49.01 23.20
CA LEU A 195 -41.28 49.91 24.22
C LEU A 195 -41.44 49.30 25.62
N ARG A 196 -42.62 48.77 25.94
CA ARG A 196 -42.90 48.13 27.23
C ARG A 196 -42.06 46.88 27.45
N GLU A 197 -41.97 45.99 26.45
CA GLU A 197 -41.09 44.82 26.51
C GLU A 197 -39.63 45.24 26.79
N THR A 198 -39.13 46.26 26.08
CA THR A 198 -37.76 46.75 26.23
C THR A 198 -37.50 47.34 27.61
N GLN A 199 -38.39 48.20 28.11
CA GLN A 199 -38.27 48.80 29.45
C GLN A 199 -38.29 47.73 30.56
N LEU A 200 -39.20 46.75 30.46
CA LEU A 200 -39.32 45.68 31.46
C LEU A 200 -38.09 44.77 31.44
N ARG A 201 -37.57 44.44 30.25
CA ARG A 201 -36.30 43.69 30.10
C ARG A 201 -35.14 44.44 30.74
N GLU A 202 -34.98 45.73 30.45
CA GLU A 202 -33.91 46.57 31.01
C GLU A 202 -34.03 46.72 32.54
N ALA A 203 -35.26 46.70 33.07
CA ALA A 203 -35.53 46.70 34.50
C ALA A 203 -35.36 45.32 35.18
N GLY A 204 -34.99 44.27 34.45
CA GLY A 204 -34.87 42.90 34.97
C GLY A 204 -36.20 42.21 35.28
N LYS A 205 -37.33 42.79 34.86
CA LYS A 205 -38.68 42.24 35.04
C LYS A 205 -39.03 41.31 33.88
N TYR A 206 -38.32 40.19 33.80
CA TYR A 206 -38.36 39.32 32.62
C TYR A 206 -39.73 38.68 32.39
N ASP A 207 -40.42 38.20 33.42
CA ASP A 207 -41.73 37.56 33.26
C ASP A 207 -42.78 38.54 32.69
N GLU A 208 -42.83 39.78 33.20
CA GLU A 208 -43.68 40.84 32.66
C GLU A 208 -43.28 41.16 31.20
N ALA A 209 -41.98 41.20 30.89
CA ALA A 209 -41.51 41.44 29.52
C ALA A 209 -41.94 40.31 28.56
N LEU A 210 -41.98 39.06 29.04
CA LEU A 210 -42.39 37.91 28.24
C LEU A 210 -43.86 38.00 27.83
N GLU A 211 -44.75 38.51 28.67
CA GLU A 211 -46.16 38.69 28.33
C GLU A 211 -46.34 39.63 27.12
N PHE A 212 -45.61 40.75 27.09
CA PHE A 212 -45.60 41.66 25.94
C PHE A 212 -44.98 41.00 24.71
N SER A 213 -43.89 40.28 24.90
CA SER A 213 -43.18 39.58 23.83
C SER A 213 -44.04 38.47 23.19
N ASP A 214 -44.78 37.70 23.99
CA ASP A 214 -45.69 36.64 23.54
C ASP A 214 -46.85 37.21 22.72
N ARG A 215 -47.45 38.33 23.17
CA ARG A 215 -48.48 39.05 22.41
C ARG A 215 -47.96 39.49 21.05
N ARG A 216 -46.78 40.13 21.03
CA ARG A 216 -46.16 40.60 19.77
C ARG A 216 -45.84 39.44 18.83
N LEU A 217 -45.39 38.29 19.35
CA LEU A 217 -45.11 37.10 18.54
C LEU A 217 -46.39 36.49 17.96
N ALA A 218 -47.48 36.48 18.73
CA ALA A 218 -48.78 35.96 18.29
C ALA A 218 -49.41 36.82 17.17
N GLU A 219 -49.18 38.13 17.19
CA GLU A 219 -49.65 39.06 16.15
C GLU A 219 -48.79 39.05 14.88
N ALA A 220 -47.55 38.57 14.97
CA ALA A 220 -46.62 38.54 13.84
C ALA A 220 -46.70 37.22 13.06
N SER A 221 -46.75 37.31 11.73
CA SER A 221 -46.76 36.11 10.86
C SER A 221 -45.34 35.65 10.52
N PHE A 222 -45.03 34.37 10.70
CA PHE A 222 -43.72 33.80 10.36
C PHE A 222 -43.31 34.09 8.91
N GLY A 223 -42.04 34.42 8.69
CA GLY A 223 -41.53 34.75 7.36
C GLY A 223 -41.80 36.20 6.92
N THR A 224 -42.25 37.08 7.83
CA THR A 224 -42.45 38.51 7.57
C THR A 224 -41.40 39.38 8.28
N PRO A 225 -41.20 40.65 7.84
CA PRO A 225 -40.29 41.59 8.51
C PRO A 225 -40.64 41.82 9.99
N GLN A 226 -41.94 41.88 10.30
CA GLN A 226 -42.41 42.08 11.67
C GLN A 226 -42.03 40.89 12.56
N TYR A 227 -42.20 39.66 12.06
CA TYR A 227 -41.83 38.47 12.83
C TYR A 227 -40.33 38.39 13.07
N ALA A 228 -39.51 38.74 12.07
CA ALA A 228 -38.07 38.80 12.26
C ALA A 228 -37.70 39.75 13.41
N LEU A 229 -38.21 40.98 13.39
CA LEU A 229 -37.96 41.95 14.45
C LEU A 229 -38.40 41.44 15.84
N VAL A 230 -39.60 40.86 15.96
CA VAL A 230 -40.11 40.39 17.25
C VAL A 230 -39.31 39.17 17.74
N ALA A 231 -38.99 38.22 16.86
CA ALA A 231 -38.16 37.06 17.20
C ALA A 231 -36.74 37.48 17.65
N TYR A 232 -36.15 38.48 17.00
CA TYR A 232 -34.88 39.05 17.45
C TYR A 232 -34.98 39.65 18.86
N GLN A 233 -36.05 40.38 19.18
CA GLN A 233 -36.25 40.92 20.53
C GLN A 233 -36.47 39.82 21.58
N ARG A 234 -37.16 38.73 21.22
CA ARG A 234 -37.30 37.54 22.08
C ARG A 234 -35.94 36.89 22.36
N PHE A 235 -35.08 36.79 21.34
CA PHE A 235 -33.69 36.37 21.51
C PHE A 235 -32.96 37.24 22.54
N ARG A 236 -33.03 38.58 22.42
CA ARG A 236 -32.40 39.51 23.38
C ARG A 236 -32.96 39.42 24.79
N LEU A 237 -34.26 39.14 24.92
CA LEU A 237 -34.91 38.92 26.21
C LEU A 237 -34.38 37.64 26.88
N PHE A 238 -34.35 36.52 26.15
CA PHE A 238 -33.83 35.26 26.66
C PHE A 238 -32.31 35.29 26.95
N GLU A 239 -31.55 36.03 26.14
CA GLU A 239 -30.15 36.35 26.42
C GLU A 239 -30.00 37.07 27.77
N SER A 240 -30.83 38.09 28.02
CA SER A 240 -30.83 38.84 29.29
C SER A 240 -31.23 37.98 30.50
N MET A 241 -32.07 36.97 30.29
CA MET A 241 -32.45 35.97 31.30
C MET A 241 -31.35 34.93 31.58
N GLY A 242 -30.29 34.89 30.77
CA GLY A 242 -29.22 33.88 30.89
C GLY A 242 -29.61 32.49 30.36
N LYS A 243 -30.67 32.36 29.55
CA LYS A 243 -31.12 31.09 28.98
C LYS A 243 -30.29 30.71 27.75
N LYS A 244 -29.13 30.09 27.97
CA LYS A 244 -28.04 29.95 26.97
C LYS A 244 -28.31 29.09 25.71
N ASP A 245 -29.37 28.30 25.68
CA ASP A 245 -29.72 27.48 24.48
C ASP A 245 -31.08 27.84 23.87
N GLU A 246 -32.07 28.24 24.69
CA GLU A 246 -33.39 28.66 24.21
C GLU A 246 -33.35 29.97 23.39
N HIS A 247 -32.37 30.85 23.62
CA HIS A 247 -32.31 32.14 22.94
C HIS A 247 -31.92 32.01 21.45
N LEU A 248 -31.04 31.05 21.11
CA LEU A 248 -30.58 30.86 19.73
C LEU A 248 -31.70 30.42 18.80
N TYR A 249 -32.66 29.65 19.31
CA TYR A 249 -33.85 29.24 18.56
C TYR A 249 -34.56 30.45 17.93
N TYR A 250 -34.82 31.49 18.73
CA TYR A 250 -35.48 32.71 18.24
C TYR A 250 -34.59 33.54 17.32
N LEU A 251 -33.27 33.51 17.52
CA LEU A 251 -32.33 34.17 16.59
C LEU A 251 -32.34 33.49 15.21
N VAL A 252 -32.40 32.16 15.17
CA VAL A 252 -32.53 31.40 13.92
C VAL A 252 -33.89 31.67 13.25
N LEU A 253 -34.99 31.69 14.01
CA LEU A 253 -36.31 32.06 13.48
C LEU A 253 -36.34 33.48 12.89
N SER A 254 -35.65 34.41 13.55
CA SER A 254 -35.45 35.77 13.06
C SER A 254 -34.71 35.77 11.72
N ALA A 255 -33.57 35.08 11.66
CA ALA A 255 -32.76 34.98 10.44
C ALA A 255 -33.51 34.31 9.28
N ILE A 256 -34.30 33.25 9.54
CA ILE A 256 -35.15 32.62 8.51
C ILE A 256 -36.16 33.64 7.98
N SER A 257 -36.80 34.40 8.87
CA SER A 257 -37.82 35.37 8.48
C SER A 257 -37.23 36.55 7.70
N ASP A 258 -36.02 36.99 8.07
CA ASP A 258 -35.27 37.99 7.32
C ASP A 258 -35.00 37.53 5.88
N VAL A 259 -34.47 36.30 5.70
CA VAL A 259 -34.18 35.74 4.36
C VAL A 259 -35.46 35.60 3.53
N ARG A 260 -36.53 35.04 4.12
CA ARG A 260 -37.83 34.88 3.43
C ARG A 260 -38.47 36.20 3.04
N SER A 261 -38.24 37.24 3.82
CA SER A 261 -38.71 38.60 3.53
C SER A 261 -37.80 39.35 2.58
N ALA A 262 -36.69 38.73 2.13
CA ALA A 262 -35.62 39.37 1.39
C ALA A 262 -35.16 40.68 2.07
N ILE A 263 -35.07 40.71 3.40
CA ILE A 263 -34.49 41.85 4.11
C ILE A 263 -33.00 41.85 3.80
N LYS A 264 -32.46 42.99 3.34
CA LYS A 264 -31.03 43.11 3.05
C LYS A 264 -30.22 43.65 4.22
N GLU A 265 -30.90 44.21 5.21
CA GLU A 265 -30.35 44.62 6.50
C GLU A 265 -30.25 43.41 7.45
N GLN A 266 -29.36 42.46 7.13
CA GLN A 266 -29.35 41.13 7.75
C GLN A 266 -28.66 41.08 9.13
N SER A 267 -29.20 41.80 10.12
CA SER A 267 -28.61 41.86 11.47
C SER A 267 -28.69 40.53 12.23
N SER A 268 -29.77 39.75 12.06
CA SER A 268 -29.96 38.48 12.79
C SER A 268 -28.91 37.43 12.42
N LEU A 269 -28.64 37.27 11.12
CA LEU A 269 -27.71 36.25 10.63
C LEU A 269 -26.25 36.58 10.98
N MET A 270 -25.90 37.87 10.99
CA MET A 270 -24.59 38.36 11.42
C MET A 270 -24.32 38.04 12.91
N VAL A 271 -25.33 38.21 13.77
CA VAL A 271 -25.22 37.83 15.20
C VAL A 271 -25.17 36.31 15.33
N LEU A 272 -26.01 35.59 14.59
CA LEU A 272 -26.02 34.12 14.61
C LEU A 272 -24.68 33.52 14.20
N ALA A 273 -24.03 34.07 13.17
CA ALA A 273 -22.71 33.63 12.75
C ALA A 273 -21.65 33.78 13.85
N GLN A 274 -21.71 34.86 14.64
CA GLN A 274 -20.82 35.06 15.78
C GLN A 274 -21.08 34.06 16.91
N GLU A 275 -22.36 33.80 17.22
CA GLU A 275 -22.75 32.78 18.20
C GLU A 275 -22.33 31.37 17.77
N LEU A 276 -22.49 31.02 16.50
CA LEU A 276 -22.05 29.72 15.97
C LEU A 276 -20.52 29.60 15.97
N ASN A 277 -19.80 30.68 15.67
CA ASN A 277 -18.35 30.70 15.77
C ASN A 277 -17.87 30.48 17.21
N SER A 278 -18.54 31.09 18.20
CA SER A 278 -18.21 30.91 19.62
C SER A 278 -18.53 29.50 20.11
N LYS A 279 -19.59 28.87 19.57
CA LYS A 279 -19.99 27.47 19.86
C LYS A 279 -19.22 26.41 19.07
N GLY A 280 -18.39 26.81 18.09
CA GLY A 280 -17.54 25.91 17.32
C GLY A 280 -18.15 25.36 16.02
N ASP A 281 -19.35 25.80 15.62
CA ASP A 281 -19.88 25.52 14.28
C ASP A 281 -19.31 26.52 13.27
N LEU A 282 -18.02 26.33 12.99
CA LEU A 282 -17.19 27.28 12.25
C LEU A 282 -17.57 27.34 10.77
N LYS A 283 -18.10 26.25 10.22
CA LYS A 283 -18.56 26.21 8.82
C LYS A 283 -19.83 27.02 8.62
N ARG A 284 -20.87 26.79 9.45
CA ARG A 284 -22.10 27.60 9.34
C ARG A 284 -21.82 29.06 9.67
N ALA A 285 -20.98 29.33 10.67
CA ALA A 285 -20.54 30.70 10.95
C ALA A 285 -19.91 31.37 9.72
N TYR A 286 -19.01 30.69 9.02
CA TYR A 286 -18.40 31.16 7.79
C TYR A 286 -19.42 31.37 6.66
N ASP A 287 -20.31 30.41 6.43
CA ASP A 287 -21.31 30.51 5.36
C ASP A 287 -22.29 31.67 5.63
N TYR A 288 -22.77 31.79 6.87
CA TYR A 288 -23.75 32.80 7.29
C TYR A 288 -23.18 34.21 7.28
N ILE A 289 -21.95 34.40 7.76
CA ILE A 289 -21.32 35.72 7.81
C ILE A 289 -21.06 36.25 6.39
N ASN A 290 -20.63 35.38 5.46
CA ASN A 290 -20.33 35.77 4.08
C ASN A 290 -21.62 36.05 3.30
N PHE A 291 -22.65 35.23 3.44
CA PHE A 291 -23.96 35.50 2.83
C PHE A 291 -24.57 36.81 3.35
N SER A 292 -24.53 37.03 4.66
CA SER A 292 -24.99 38.27 5.28
C SER A 292 -24.21 39.48 4.75
N TRP A 293 -22.90 39.35 4.59
CA TRP A 293 -22.04 40.40 4.06
C TRP A 293 -22.38 40.74 2.61
N GLU A 294 -22.48 39.72 1.74
CA GLU A 294 -22.79 39.89 0.31
C GLU A 294 -24.12 40.61 0.10
N ILE A 295 -25.17 40.20 0.81
CA ILE A 295 -26.50 40.83 0.72
C ILE A 295 -26.47 42.27 1.24
N SER A 296 -25.74 42.54 2.32
CA SER A 296 -25.68 43.88 2.91
C SER A 296 -25.05 44.93 1.98
N GLN A 297 -24.17 44.53 1.05
CA GLN A 297 -23.61 45.42 0.04
C GLN A 297 -24.69 46.04 -0.86
N PHE A 298 -25.79 45.33 -1.11
CA PHE A 298 -26.91 45.84 -1.91
C PHE A 298 -27.77 46.85 -1.15
N TYR A 299 -27.79 46.84 0.19
CA TYR A 299 -28.55 47.80 1.00
C TYR A 299 -27.80 49.13 1.21
N LYS A 300 -26.51 49.20 0.83
CA LYS A 300 -25.65 50.42 0.81
C LYS A 300 -25.62 51.24 2.10
N THR A 301 -25.52 50.61 3.26
CA THR A 301 -25.32 51.34 4.54
C THR A 301 -23.86 51.76 4.71
N ARG A 302 -23.59 53.06 4.95
CA ARG A 302 -22.22 53.58 5.09
C ARG A 302 -21.53 53.15 6.38
N LEU A 303 -22.20 53.25 7.54
CA LEU A 303 -21.58 53.00 8.85
C LEU A 303 -21.64 51.55 9.32
N ARG A 304 -22.78 50.86 9.07
CA ARG A 304 -23.00 49.49 9.57
C ARG A 304 -22.06 48.47 8.93
N SER A 305 -21.63 48.73 7.69
CA SER A 305 -20.58 47.96 7.00
C SER A 305 -19.26 47.95 7.77
N TRP A 306 -18.88 49.03 8.45
CA TRP A 306 -17.62 49.09 9.20
C TRP A 306 -17.64 48.24 10.49
N MET A 307 -18.78 48.22 11.20
CA MET A 307 -18.94 47.43 12.43
C MET A 307 -18.87 45.92 12.17
N ASN A 308 -19.28 45.50 10.97
CA ASN A 308 -19.32 44.09 10.57
C ASN A 308 -17.97 43.57 10.03
N ILE A 309 -17.01 44.44 9.71
CA ILE A 309 -15.69 44.03 9.19
C ILE A 309 -14.91 43.19 10.20
N THR A 310 -14.93 43.56 11.49
CA THR A 310 -14.17 42.84 12.51
C THR A 310 -14.70 41.41 12.71
N PRO A 311 -16.01 41.17 12.98
CA PRO A 311 -16.56 39.83 13.02
C PRO A 311 -16.32 39.02 11.73
N LEU A 312 -16.52 39.65 10.56
CA LEU A 312 -16.29 39.01 9.25
C LEU A 312 -14.85 38.54 9.10
N SER A 313 -13.87 39.40 9.36
CA SER A 313 -12.46 39.07 9.25
C SER A 313 -12.03 38.00 10.26
N MET A 314 -12.57 38.05 11.49
CA MET A 314 -12.26 37.06 12.52
C MET A 314 -12.79 35.68 12.16
N ILE A 315 -14.06 35.57 11.75
CA ILE A 315 -14.68 34.29 11.37
C ILE A 315 -14.01 33.73 10.11
N ASN A 316 -13.79 34.57 9.09
CA ASN A 316 -13.07 34.15 7.88
C ASN A 316 -11.64 33.70 8.20
N GLY A 317 -10.93 34.42 9.08
CA GLY A 317 -9.60 34.03 9.55
C GLY A 317 -9.59 32.68 10.27
N ASN A 318 -10.48 32.49 11.24
CA ASN A 318 -10.62 31.23 11.97
C ASN A 318 -10.87 30.05 11.02
N TYR A 319 -11.78 30.22 10.05
CA TYR A 319 -12.10 29.18 9.08
C TYR A 319 -10.91 28.88 8.13
N GLN A 320 -10.18 29.91 7.70
CA GLN A 320 -8.95 29.73 6.91
C GLN A 320 -7.86 28.98 7.67
N ASP A 321 -7.72 29.22 8.97
CA ASP A 321 -6.74 28.51 9.79
C ASP A 321 -7.08 27.01 9.92
N ILE A 322 -8.36 26.65 10.01
CA ILE A 322 -8.82 25.25 9.94
C ILE A 322 -8.43 24.62 8.60
N ILE A 323 -8.73 25.29 7.48
CA ILE A 323 -8.40 24.77 6.14
C ILE A 323 -6.89 24.55 6.03
N LYS A 324 -6.07 25.50 6.50
CA LYS A 324 -4.62 25.35 6.52
C LYS A 324 -4.17 24.16 7.38
N GLN A 325 -4.78 23.97 8.54
CA GLN A 325 -4.48 22.83 9.41
C GLN A 325 -4.83 21.50 8.73
N GLN A 326 -6.04 21.38 8.17
CA GLN A 326 -6.48 20.19 7.44
C GLN A 326 -5.58 19.90 6.24
N ASN A 327 -5.20 20.92 5.47
CA ASN A 327 -4.27 20.76 4.35
C ASN A 327 -2.88 20.30 4.81
N ARG A 328 -2.39 20.79 5.97
CA ARG A 328 -1.13 20.34 6.56
C ARG A 328 -1.21 18.87 7.00
N GLU A 329 -2.30 18.46 7.63
CA GLU A 329 -2.54 17.05 8.00
C GLU A 329 -2.59 16.15 6.76
N LEU A 330 -3.29 16.58 5.70
CA LEU A 330 -3.33 15.87 4.43
C LEU A 330 -1.94 15.73 3.80
N LEU A 331 -1.12 16.79 3.84
CA LEU A 331 0.26 16.75 3.35
C LEU A 331 1.13 15.74 4.14
N ILE A 332 0.94 15.65 5.46
CA ILE A 332 1.61 14.65 6.29
C ILE A 332 1.21 13.24 5.85
N TYR A 333 -0.10 12.98 5.67
CA TYR A 333 -0.58 11.68 5.19
C TYR A 333 -0.02 11.31 3.81
N ILE A 334 -0.02 12.25 2.86
CA ILE A 334 0.57 12.05 1.52
C ILE A 334 2.06 11.71 1.65
N THR A 335 2.79 12.40 2.52
CA THR A 335 4.21 12.14 2.76
C THR A 335 4.45 10.74 3.33
N CYS A 336 3.64 10.32 4.31
CA CYS A 336 3.70 8.98 4.87
C CYS A 336 3.42 7.89 3.81
N VAL A 337 2.39 8.08 2.99
CA VAL A 337 2.04 7.16 1.90
C VAL A 337 3.17 7.08 0.88
N ALA A 338 3.76 8.21 0.48
CA ALA A 338 4.89 8.24 -0.44
C ALA A 338 6.12 7.52 0.12
N LEU A 339 6.43 7.69 1.40
CA LEU A 339 7.55 7.02 2.06
C LEU A 339 7.32 5.50 2.16
N LEU A 340 6.09 5.07 2.48
CA LEU A 340 5.73 3.64 2.46
C LEU A 340 5.84 3.04 1.07
N ALA A 341 5.40 3.75 0.03
CA ALA A 341 5.55 3.32 -1.35
C ALA A 341 7.04 3.19 -1.74
N LEU A 342 7.89 4.14 -1.35
CA LEU A 342 9.33 4.07 -1.58
C LEU A 342 9.95 2.84 -0.90
N LEU A 343 9.60 2.58 0.36
CA LEU A 343 10.06 1.39 1.09
C LEU A 343 9.62 0.08 0.41
N LEU A 344 8.40 0.04 -0.10
CA LEU A 344 7.89 -1.10 -0.88
C LEU A 344 8.73 -1.33 -2.13
N VAL A 345 9.05 -0.28 -2.89
CA VAL A 345 9.92 -0.38 -4.07
C VAL A 345 11.31 -0.90 -3.70
N ILE A 346 11.91 -0.39 -2.62
CA ILE A 346 13.22 -0.86 -2.13
C ILE A 346 13.14 -2.35 -1.76
N ALA A 347 12.10 -2.77 -1.05
CA ALA A 347 11.90 -4.17 -0.67
C ALA A 347 11.75 -5.07 -1.91
N LEU A 348 10.99 -4.65 -2.92
CA LEU A 348 10.84 -5.38 -4.19
C LEU A 348 12.18 -5.52 -4.93
N ILE A 349 12.97 -4.44 -5.00
CA ILE A 349 14.31 -4.47 -5.61
C ILE A 349 15.23 -5.44 -4.84
N TYR A 350 15.18 -5.41 -3.51
CA TYR A 350 15.94 -6.32 -2.66
C TYR A 350 15.55 -7.78 -2.90
N ILE A 351 14.25 -8.10 -2.89
CA ILE A 351 13.72 -9.45 -3.17
C ILE A 351 14.17 -9.91 -4.55
N TYR A 352 14.05 -9.06 -5.58
CA TYR A 352 14.47 -9.40 -6.94
C TYR A 352 15.98 -9.72 -7.01
N ARG A 353 16.83 -8.90 -6.37
CA ARG A 353 18.28 -9.17 -6.28
C ARG A 353 18.57 -10.48 -5.56
N GLN A 354 17.88 -10.74 -4.45
CA GLN A 354 18.05 -11.96 -3.67
C GLN A 354 17.63 -13.20 -4.47
N MET A 355 16.50 -13.14 -5.19
CA MET A 355 16.06 -14.23 -6.08
C MET A 355 17.05 -14.48 -7.22
N LYS A 356 17.63 -13.43 -7.82
CA LYS A 356 18.66 -13.59 -8.85
C LYS A 356 19.92 -14.26 -8.29
N ALA A 357 20.38 -13.86 -7.11
CA ALA A 357 21.53 -14.48 -6.45
C ALA A 357 21.25 -15.96 -6.11
N LEU A 358 20.05 -16.26 -5.60
CA LEU A 358 19.63 -17.63 -5.31
C LEU A 358 19.56 -18.50 -6.57
N SER A 359 19.08 -17.95 -7.68
CA SER A 359 19.04 -18.64 -8.97
C SER A 359 20.44 -18.99 -9.48
N ILE A 360 21.41 -18.07 -9.36
CA ILE A 360 22.81 -18.32 -9.72
C ILE A 360 23.41 -19.41 -8.83
N ALA A 361 23.21 -19.33 -7.51
CA ALA A 361 23.71 -20.33 -6.57
C ALA A 361 23.12 -21.73 -6.85
N LYS A 362 21.82 -21.80 -7.19
CA LYS A 362 21.16 -23.05 -7.53
C LYS A 362 21.69 -23.66 -8.83
N LYS A 363 21.98 -22.84 -9.85
CA LYS A 363 22.65 -23.30 -11.08
C LYS A 363 24.04 -23.85 -10.80
N GLY A 364 24.85 -23.14 -10.01
CA GLY A 364 26.19 -23.61 -9.63
C GLY A 364 26.16 -24.92 -8.83
N LEU A 365 25.20 -25.08 -7.92
CA LEU A 365 24.99 -26.35 -7.21
C LEU A 365 24.62 -27.49 -8.17
N GLN A 366 23.80 -27.21 -9.17
CA GLN A 366 23.42 -28.21 -10.17
C GLN A 366 24.64 -28.66 -11.01
N GLU A 367 25.47 -27.72 -11.48
CA GLU A 367 26.71 -28.03 -12.20
C GLU A 367 27.69 -28.86 -11.35
N VAL A 368 27.85 -28.51 -10.07
CA VAL A 368 28.71 -29.29 -9.15
C VAL A 368 28.16 -30.70 -8.93
N ASN A 369 26.84 -30.85 -8.82
CA ASN A 369 26.22 -32.15 -8.60
C ASN A 369 26.30 -33.04 -9.86
N GLU A 370 26.13 -32.47 -11.05
CA GLU A 370 26.36 -33.17 -12.33
C GLU A 370 27.81 -33.64 -12.46
N ARG A 371 28.78 -32.79 -12.07
CA ARG A 371 30.20 -33.15 -12.05
C ARG A 371 30.52 -34.24 -11.03
N LEU A 372 29.88 -34.22 -9.85
CA LEU A 372 30.01 -35.30 -8.87
C LEU A 372 29.49 -36.63 -9.41
N PHE A 373 28.35 -36.59 -10.13
CA PHE A 373 27.79 -37.79 -10.74
C PHE A 373 28.73 -38.38 -11.80
N SER A 374 29.29 -37.56 -12.69
CA SER A 374 30.24 -38.02 -13.71
C SER A 374 31.53 -38.59 -13.11
N LEU A 375 32.08 -37.96 -12.06
CA LEU A 375 33.28 -38.47 -11.39
C LEU A 375 33.03 -39.80 -10.66
N ASN A 376 31.83 -40.01 -10.10
CA ASN A 376 31.48 -41.29 -9.48
C ASN A 376 31.40 -42.42 -10.52
N GLU A 377 30.85 -42.14 -11.71
CA GLU A 377 30.78 -43.12 -12.80
C GLU A 377 32.18 -43.53 -13.28
N GLU A 378 33.08 -42.56 -13.48
CA GLU A 378 34.48 -42.81 -13.85
C GLU A 378 35.20 -43.64 -12.77
N LEU A 379 34.96 -43.34 -11.49
CA LEU A 379 35.55 -44.09 -10.37
C LEU A 379 35.06 -45.55 -10.33
N GLU A 380 33.80 -45.80 -10.69
CA GLU A 380 33.23 -47.15 -10.75
C GLU A 380 33.85 -47.96 -11.90
N GLU A 381 34.03 -47.35 -13.06
CA GLU A 381 34.69 -47.98 -14.22
C GLU A 381 36.14 -48.37 -13.91
N VAL A 382 36.92 -47.47 -13.30
CA VAL A 382 38.31 -47.74 -12.90
C VAL A 382 38.38 -48.89 -11.89
N ASN A 383 37.47 -48.94 -10.92
CA ASN A 383 37.42 -50.04 -9.94
C ASN A 383 37.11 -51.39 -10.60
N CYS A 384 36.20 -51.43 -11.57
CA CYS A 384 35.90 -52.64 -12.34
C CYS A 384 37.13 -53.13 -13.09
N HIS A 385 37.85 -52.23 -13.77
CA HIS A 385 39.04 -52.61 -14.53
C HIS A 385 40.15 -53.15 -13.61
N LEU A 386 40.35 -52.51 -12.46
CA LEU A 386 41.37 -52.92 -11.48
C LEU A 386 41.10 -54.31 -10.88
N ARG A 387 39.82 -54.67 -10.68
CA ARG A 387 39.43 -56.02 -10.25
C ARG A 387 39.74 -57.08 -11.31
N SER A 388 39.46 -56.80 -12.58
CA SER A 388 39.73 -57.72 -13.70
C SER A 388 41.21 -58.06 -13.79
N THR A 389 42.08 -57.04 -13.78
CA THR A 389 43.53 -57.23 -13.92
C THR A 389 44.13 -58.02 -12.75
N ASN A 390 43.61 -57.84 -11.53
CA ASN A 390 44.07 -58.60 -10.37
C ASN A 390 43.74 -60.10 -10.49
N LEU A 391 42.59 -60.45 -11.07
CA LEU A 391 42.18 -61.83 -11.27
C LEU A 391 43.14 -62.56 -12.24
N GLU A 392 43.42 -61.95 -13.39
CA GLU A 392 44.32 -62.50 -14.41
C GLU A 392 45.74 -62.72 -13.87
N LEU A 393 46.24 -61.78 -13.07
CA LEU A 393 47.57 -61.88 -12.46
C LEU A 393 47.64 -63.06 -11.48
N SER A 394 46.58 -63.30 -10.69
CA SER A 394 46.52 -64.40 -9.74
C SER A 394 46.54 -65.76 -10.44
N GLU A 395 45.81 -65.92 -11.54
CA GLU A 395 45.79 -67.17 -12.31
C GLU A 395 47.17 -67.50 -12.90
N SER A 396 47.88 -66.50 -13.43
CA SER A 396 49.23 -66.68 -13.97
C SER A 396 50.23 -67.17 -12.91
N ASN A 397 50.12 -66.67 -11.68
CA ASN A 397 51.02 -67.06 -10.60
C ASN A 397 50.83 -68.52 -10.16
N LEU A 398 49.57 -68.99 -10.06
CA LEU A 398 49.27 -70.38 -9.67
C LEU A 398 49.90 -71.39 -10.64
N ILE A 399 49.89 -71.11 -11.95
CA ILE A 399 50.50 -71.98 -12.96
C ILE A 399 52.01 -72.06 -12.79
N LYS A 400 52.67 -70.93 -12.52
CA LYS A 400 54.14 -70.87 -12.30
C LYS A 400 54.55 -71.65 -11.04
N GLU A 401 53.80 -71.54 -9.96
CA GLU A 401 54.07 -72.27 -8.71
C GLU A 401 54.01 -73.79 -8.89
N ALA A 402 52.98 -74.30 -9.58
CA ALA A 402 52.83 -75.73 -9.85
C ALA A 402 54.00 -76.30 -10.66
N TYR A 403 54.57 -75.53 -11.59
CA TYR A 403 55.73 -75.93 -12.39
C TYR A 403 57.01 -76.03 -11.53
N ILE A 404 57.27 -75.02 -10.71
CA ILE A 404 58.44 -75.02 -9.80
C ILE A 404 58.39 -76.26 -8.91
N ALA A 405 57.22 -76.60 -8.37
CA ALA A 405 57.04 -77.81 -7.57
C ALA A 405 57.36 -79.11 -8.34
N ARG A 406 56.96 -79.22 -9.62
CA ARG A 406 57.23 -80.39 -10.46
C ARG A 406 58.71 -80.52 -10.81
N PHE A 407 59.40 -79.41 -11.09
CA PHE A 407 60.84 -79.38 -11.33
C PHE A 407 61.63 -79.88 -10.12
N PHE A 408 61.34 -79.35 -8.92
CA PHE A 408 62.00 -79.81 -7.70
C PHE A 408 61.76 -81.30 -7.42
N LYS A 409 60.57 -81.81 -7.73
CA LYS A 409 60.26 -83.24 -7.61
C LYS A 409 61.14 -84.10 -8.53
N LEU A 410 61.37 -83.66 -9.78
CA LEU A 410 62.27 -84.35 -10.72
C LEU A 410 63.71 -84.38 -10.20
N CYS A 411 64.23 -83.23 -9.74
CA CYS A 411 65.56 -83.14 -9.14
C CYS A 411 65.71 -84.10 -7.95
N SER A 412 64.68 -84.21 -7.09
CA SER A 412 64.68 -85.13 -5.95
C SER A 412 64.84 -86.60 -6.40
N VAL A 413 64.10 -87.03 -7.42
CA VAL A 413 64.18 -88.40 -7.95
C VAL A 413 65.57 -88.73 -8.48
N TYR A 414 66.21 -87.81 -9.20
CA TYR A 414 67.58 -88.00 -9.69
C TYR A 414 68.62 -88.02 -8.57
N VAL A 415 68.47 -87.18 -7.54
CA VAL A 415 69.34 -87.20 -6.35
C VAL A 415 69.25 -88.56 -5.65
N ASP A 416 68.04 -89.08 -5.45
CA ASP A 416 67.82 -90.40 -4.83
C ASP A 416 68.45 -91.52 -5.66
N ARG A 417 68.33 -91.46 -6.98
CA ARG A 417 68.96 -92.43 -7.91
C ARG A 417 70.48 -92.39 -7.86
N LEU A 418 71.09 -91.20 -7.92
CA LEU A 418 72.54 -91.05 -7.80
C LEU A 418 73.04 -91.59 -6.45
N GLN A 419 72.28 -91.36 -5.38
CA GLN A 419 72.59 -91.92 -4.07
C GLN A 419 72.50 -93.46 -4.06
N ALA A 420 71.48 -94.03 -4.69
CA ALA A 420 71.34 -95.48 -4.83
C ALA A 420 72.47 -96.11 -5.66
N TYR A 421 72.85 -95.48 -6.77
CA TYR A 421 73.97 -95.90 -7.61
C TYR A 421 75.29 -95.85 -6.84
N ARG A 422 75.57 -94.74 -6.13
CA ARG A 422 76.75 -94.62 -5.25
C ARG A 422 76.80 -95.73 -4.19
N LYS A 423 75.66 -96.05 -3.55
CA LYS A 423 75.57 -97.15 -2.56
C LYS A 423 75.87 -98.50 -3.19
N LEU A 424 75.34 -98.76 -4.40
CA LEU A 424 75.57 -99.99 -5.14
C LEU A 424 77.05 -100.16 -5.52
N VAL A 425 77.66 -99.11 -6.06
CA VAL A 425 79.10 -99.08 -6.41
C VAL A 425 79.97 -99.37 -5.18
N ASN A 426 79.74 -98.65 -4.07
CA ASN A 426 80.47 -98.87 -2.82
C ASN A 426 80.33 -100.32 -2.31
N LYS A 427 79.11 -100.89 -2.38
CA LYS A 427 78.84 -102.27 -1.95
C LYS A 427 79.59 -103.31 -2.81
N LYS A 428 79.71 -103.08 -4.12
CA LYS A 428 80.45 -103.96 -5.04
C LYS A 428 81.97 -103.88 -4.81
N LEU A 429 82.50 -102.68 -4.59
CA LEU A 429 83.92 -102.48 -4.25
C LEU A 429 84.32 -103.16 -2.93
N GLN A 430 83.52 -102.98 -1.87
CA GLN A 430 83.80 -103.59 -0.56
C GLN A 430 83.81 -105.13 -0.60
N ARG A 431 83.12 -105.74 -1.55
CA ARG A 431 83.04 -107.21 -1.71
C ARG A 431 84.12 -107.78 -2.63
N GLY A 432 85.07 -106.95 -3.11
CA GLY A 432 86.09 -107.37 -4.07
C GLY A 432 85.55 -107.73 -5.46
N GLN A 433 84.28 -107.41 -5.75
CA GLN A 433 83.58 -107.75 -7.01
C GLN A 433 83.96 -106.78 -8.15
N VAL A 434 85.26 -106.54 -8.34
CA VAL A 434 85.78 -105.54 -9.30
C VAL A 434 85.41 -105.91 -10.74
N ALA A 435 85.44 -107.20 -11.09
CA ALA A 435 85.07 -107.66 -12.42
C ALA A 435 83.58 -107.46 -12.76
N GLU A 436 82.67 -107.61 -11.80
CA GLU A 436 81.24 -107.31 -12.00
C GLU A 436 80.97 -105.81 -12.10
N LEU A 437 81.68 -105.00 -11.29
CA LEU A 437 81.58 -103.55 -11.37
C LEU A 437 82.06 -103.06 -12.75
N LEU A 438 83.19 -103.59 -13.24
CA LEU A 438 83.70 -103.31 -14.58
C LEU A 438 82.67 -103.68 -15.65
N LYS A 439 81.98 -104.83 -15.55
CA LYS A 439 80.88 -105.15 -16.47
C LYS A 439 79.76 -104.11 -16.42
N MET A 440 79.34 -103.69 -15.22
CA MET A 440 78.27 -102.69 -15.05
C MET A 440 78.64 -101.31 -15.58
N THR A 441 79.93 -100.95 -15.57
CA THR A 441 80.41 -99.64 -16.09
C THR A 441 80.84 -99.68 -17.56
N HIS A 442 81.30 -100.84 -18.08
CA HIS A 442 81.75 -101.00 -19.48
C HIS A 442 80.61 -101.35 -20.45
N LEU A 443 79.48 -101.90 -19.98
CA LEU A 443 78.24 -102.03 -20.77
C LEU A 443 77.46 -100.70 -20.73
N SER A 444 78.09 -99.62 -21.21
CA SER A 444 77.62 -98.23 -21.00
C SER A 444 76.57 -97.75 -22.00
N ASN A 445 76.36 -98.42 -23.13
CA ASN A 445 75.42 -97.94 -24.15
C ASN A 445 73.95 -98.22 -23.80
N ASP A 446 73.64 -99.35 -23.14
CA ASP A 446 72.25 -99.72 -22.80
C ASP A 446 71.70 -98.93 -21.59
N ILE A 447 72.56 -98.55 -20.63
CA ILE A 447 72.14 -97.74 -19.47
C ILE A 447 71.88 -96.28 -19.88
N VAL A 448 72.76 -95.71 -20.70
CA VAL A 448 72.60 -94.32 -21.19
C VAL A 448 71.34 -94.19 -22.05
N THR A 449 71.03 -95.20 -22.87
CA THR A 449 69.81 -95.18 -23.69
C THR A 449 68.53 -95.24 -22.86
N VAL A 450 68.49 -96.01 -21.76
CA VAL A 450 67.34 -96.04 -20.84
C VAL A 450 67.15 -94.69 -20.12
N GLU A 451 68.21 -94.09 -19.61
CA GLU A 451 68.13 -92.79 -18.92
C GLU A 451 67.71 -91.64 -19.87
N VAL A 452 68.18 -91.67 -21.13
CA VAL A 452 67.75 -90.71 -22.16
C VAL A 452 66.28 -90.90 -22.52
N GLN A 453 65.78 -92.13 -22.60
CA GLN A 453 64.35 -92.38 -22.83
C GLN A 453 63.47 -91.88 -21.68
N GLU A 454 63.92 -92.04 -20.45
CA GLU A 454 63.20 -91.52 -19.29
C GLU A 454 63.20 -89.99 -19.23
N LEU A 455 64.32 -89.35 -19.57
CA LEU A 455 64.40 -87.89 -19.74
C LEU A 455 63.33 -87.40 -20.74
N TYR A 456 63.20 -88.08 -21.88
CA TYR A 456 62.19 -87.74 -22.87
C TYR A 456 60.77 -87.94 -22.37
N ALA A 457 60.45 -89.06 -21.72
CA ALA A 457 59.11 -89.28 -21.18
C ALA A 457 58.73 -88.21 -20.14
N ASN A 458 59.68 -87.81 -19.30
CA ASN A 458 59.48 -86.75 -18.31
C ASN A 458 59.28 -85.38 -18.98
N PHE A 459 60.10 -85.06 -19.99
CA PHE A 459 59.96 -83.83 -20.77
C PHE A 459 58.61 -83.78 -21.49
N ASP A 460 58.25 -84.83 -22.22
CA ASP A 460 57.01 -84.90 -23.01
C ASP A 460 55.78 -84.70 -22.11
N SER A 461 55.73 -85.40 -20.97
CA SER A 461 54.62 -85.29 -20.00
C SER A 461 54.57 -83.91 -19.31
N ALA A 462 55.72 -83.31 -19.01
CA ALA A 462 55.76 -81.98 -18.40
C ALA A 462 55.32 -80.90 -19.39
N PHE A 463 55.80 -81.00 -20.63
CA PHE A 463 55.52 -80.05 -21.68
C PHE A 463 54.05 -80.10 -22.12
N LEU A 464 53.48 -81.29 -22.35
CA LEU A 464 52.07 -81.43 -22.74
C LEU A 464 51.11 -81.04 -21.62
N HIS A 465 51.51 -81.06 -20.35
CA HIS A 465 50.68 -80.50 -19.29
C HIS A 465 50.62 -78.96 -19.35
N LEU A 466 51.67 -78.30 -19.84
CA LEU A 466 51.70 -76.85 -20.03
C LEU A 466 51.01 -76.44 -21.33
N PHE A 467 51.17 -77.26 -22.37
CA PHE A 467 50.64 -77.03 -23.71
C PHE A 467 49.86 -78.27 -24.18
N PRO A 468 48.65 -78.53 -23.62
CA PRO A 468 47.88 -79.74 -23.91
C PRO A 468 47.60 -79.95 -25.39
N ASN A 469 47.37 -78.86 -26.11
CA ASN A 469 47.00 -78.86 -27.51
C ASN A 469 48.21 -78.60 -28.42
N PHE A 470 49.44 -78.75 -27.92
CA PHE A 470 50.64 -78.42 -28.70
C PHE A 470 50.75 -79.21 -30.00
N VAL A 471 50.52 -80.53 -29.95
CA VAL A 471 50.64 -81.38 -31.14
C VAL A 471 49.62 -80.99 -32.21
N GLU A 472 48.37 -80.73 -31.79
CA GLU A 472 47.31 -80.26 -32.68
C GLU A 472 47.63 -78.89 -33.28
N SER A 473 48.09 -77.96 -32.43
CA SER A 473 48.44 -76.60 -32.82
C SER A 473 49.64 -76.58 -33.76
N LEU A 474 50.63 -77.46 -33.56
CA LEU A 474 51.78 -77.61 -34.46
C LEU A 474 51.37 -78.24 -35.78
N ASN A 475 50.55 -79.30 -35.76
CA ASN A 475 50.05 -79.96 -36.97
C ASN A 475 49.15 -79.03 -37.80
N ALA A 476 48.45 -78.06 -37.19
CA ALA A 476 47.71 -77.02 -37.90
C ALA A 476 48.61 -76.06 -38.70
N LEU A 477 49.90 -75.98 -38.38
CA LEU A 477 50.91 -75.21 -39.12
C LEU A 477 51.57 -76.01 -40.26
N LEU A 478 51.31 -77.31 -40.36
CA LEU A 478 51.81 -78.20 -41.42
C LEU A 478 50.78 -78.39 -42.54
N LEU A 479 51.23 -78.83 -43.72
CA LEU A 479 50.32 -79.25 -44.80
C LEU A 479 49.51 -80.48 -44.35
N PRO A 480 48.21 -80.60 -44.72
CA PRO A 480 47.36 -81.71 -44.28
C PRO A 480 47.94 -83.10 -44.53
N GLU A 481 48.61 -83.29 -45.67
CA GLU A 481 49.26 -84.52 -46.09
C GLU A 481 50.63 -84.81 -45.42
N GLU A 482 51.20 -83.83 -44.72
CA GLU A 482 52.51 -83.90 -44.08
C GLU A 482 52.46 -83.78 -42.54
N GLN A 483 51.25 -83.89 -41.95
CA GLN A 483 51.06 -83.85 -40.49
C GLN A 483 51.81 -84.98 -39.78
N ILE A 484 52.34 -84.67 -38.60
CA ILE A 484 53.10 -85.63 -37.79
C ILE A 484 52.11 -86.56 -37.09
N VAL A 485 52.16 -87.85 -37.43
CA VAL A 485 51.38 -88.92 -36.78
C VAL A 485 52.28 -89.71 -35.84
N LEU A 486 51.88 -89.78 -34.57
CA LEU A 486 52.60 -90.50 -33.52
C LEU A 486 52.30 -92.00 -33.54
N LYS A 487 53.26 -92.82 -33.10
CA LYS A 487 53.07 -94.26 -32.93
C LYS A 487 52.22 -94.57 -31.69
N PRO A 488 51.61 -95.77 -31.61
CA PRO A 488 50.98 -96.23 -30.36
C PRO A 488 52.00 -96.12 -29.21
N ASP A 489 51.59 -95.51 -28.09
CA ASP A 489 52.38 -95.26 -26.88
C ASP A 489 53.47 -94.16 -26.96
N GLU A 490 53.53 -93.37 -28.04
CA GLU A 490 54.46 -92.22 -28.16
C GLU A 490 53.77 -90.88 -27.81
N LEU A 491 54.31 -90.12 -26.84
CA LEU A 491 53.78 -88.80 -26.46
C LEU A 491 54.26 -87.69 -27.40
N LEU A 492 55.57 -87.60 -27.62
CA LEU A 492 56.18 -86.75 -28.63
C LEU A 492 57.27 -87.54 -29.36
N ASN A 493 57.39 -87.34 -30.67
CA ASN A 493 58.54 -87.84 -31.41
C ASN A 493 59.69 -86.81 -31.38
N THR A 494 60.85 -87.16 -31.93
CA THR A 494 62.03 -86.28 -31.94
C THR A 494 61.77 -84.91 -32.59
N GLU A 495 60.96 -84.86 -33.65
CA GLU A 495 60.62 -83.59 -34.31
C GLU A 495 59.79 -82.71 -33.38
N LEU A 496 58.74 -83.26 -32.76
CA LEU A 496 57.90 -82.53 -31.83
C LEU A 496 58.66 -82.05 -30.60
N ARG A 497 59.63 -82.83 -30.09
CA ARG A 497 60.48 -82.41 -28.96
C ARG A 497 61.35 -81.20 -29.31
N ILE A 498 61.91 -81.16 -30.52
CA ILE A 498 62.68 -80.01 -31.01
C ILE A 498 61.80 -78.75 -31.00
N PHE A 499 60.58 -78.84 -31.53
CA PHE A 499 59.67 -77.69 -31.57
C PHE A 499 59.07 -77.34 -30.20
N ALA A 500 58.92 -78.32 -29.31
CA ALA A 500 58.54 -78.08 -27.92
C ALA A 500 59.61 -77.28 -27.18
N LEU A 501 60.90 -77.57 -27.41
CA LEU A 501 62.01 -76.79 -26.86
C LEU A 501 62.03 -75.35 -27.40
N ILE A 502 61.77 -75.17 -28.69
CA ILE A 502 61.62 -73.84 -29.32
C ILE A 502 60.45 -73.08 -28.66
N ARG A 503 59.34 -73.77 -28.38
CA ARG A 503 58.18 -73.20 -27.66
C ARG A 503 58.52 -72.77 -26.23
N LEU A 504 59.40 -73.48 -25.56
CA LEU A 504 59.93 -73.08 -24.25
C LEU A 504 60.97 -71.96 -24.33
N GLY A 505 61.29 -71.47 -25.53
CA GLY A 505 62.23 -70.37 -25.74
C GLY A 505 63.67 -70.82 -26.03
N ILE A 506 63.94 -72.12 -26.08
CA ILE A 506 65.25 -72.68 -26.42
C ILE A 506 65.34 -72.76 -27.94
N LYS A 507 65.78 -71.66 -28.57
CA LYS A 507 65.85 -71.54 -30.04
C LYS A 507 67.16 -72.03 -30.65
N ASP A 508 68.22 -72.12 -29.84
CA ASP A 508 69.57 -72.45 -30.30
C ASP A 508 69.74 -73.95 -30.60
N SER A 509 70.16 -74.28 -31.83
CA SER A 509 70.31 -75.67 -32.27
C SER A 509 71.38 -76.43 -31.48
N SER A 510 72.39 -75.75 -30.93
CA SER A 510 73.43 -76.42 -30.12
C SER A 510 72.89 -76.84 -28.76
N GLN A 511 72.10 -75.99 -28.11
CA GLN A 511 71.40 -76.31 -26.86
C GLN A 511 70.36 -77.42 -27.04
N ILE A 512 69.58 -77.39 -28.14
CA ILE A 512 68.61 -78.46 -28.43
C ILE A 512 69.34 -79.79 -28.66
N ALA A 513 70.48 -79.77 -29.36
CA ALA A 513 71.28 -80.97 -29.62
C ALA A 513 71.83 -81.57 -28.33
N GLU A 514 72.29 -80.74 -27.40
CA GLU A 514 72.75 -81.15 -26.08
C GLU A 514 71.61 -81.80 -25.26
N LEU A 515 70.44 -81.15 -25.19
CA LEU A 515 69.29 -81.63 -24.43
C LEU A 515 68.67 -82.91 -24.98
N LEU A 516 68.68 -83.06 -26.31
CA LEU A 516 68.15 -84.24 -26.99
C LEU A 516 69.24 -85.25 -27.35
N HIS A 517 70.45 -85.14 -26.79
CA HIS A 517 71.56 -86.07 -27.01
C HIS A 517 71.78 -86.46 -28.49
N TYR A 518 71.60 -85.51 -29.41
CA TYR A 518 71.78 -85.68 -30.85
C TYR A 518 72.95 -84.83 -31.34
N SER A 519 73.46 -85.13 -32.54
CA SER A 519 74.41 -84.21 -33.18
C SER A 519 73.70 -82.93 -33.61
N VAL A 520 74.42 -81.81 -33.60
CA VAL A 520 73.90 -80.51 -34.07
C VAL A 520 73.39 -80.64 -35.52
N ASN A 521 74.10 -81.38 -36.37
CA ASN A 521 73.68 -81.65 -37.75
C ASN A 521 72.34 -82.40 -37.83
N THR A 522 72.11 -83.35 -36.92
CA THR A 522 70.85 -84.10 -36.83
C THR A 522 69.69 -83.17 -36.47
N ILE A 523 69.87 -82.24 -35.52
CA ILE A 523 68.85 -81.25 -35.16
C ILE A 523 68.56 -80.31 -36.33
N TYR A 524 69.59 -79.80 -37.03
CA TYR A 524 69.42 -78.98 -38.23
C TYR A 524 68.59 -79.69 -39.30
N ASN A 525 68.86 -80.97 -39.53
CA ASN A 525 68.13 -81.77 -40.51
C ASN A 525 66.66 -81.95 -40.11
N TYR A 526 66.36 -82.27 -38.86
CA TYR A 526 64.97 -82.38 -38.39
C TYR A 526 64.22 -81.04 -38.47
N ARG A 527 64.85 -79.93 -38.04
CA ARG A 527 64.24 -78.58 -38.14
C ARG A 527 63.94 -78.21 -39.58
N SER A 528 64.92 -78.36 -40.47
CA SER A 528 64.78 -78.07 -41.89
C SER A 528 63.68 -78.93 -42.52
N ARG A 529 63.67 -80.24 -42.23
CA ARG A 529 62.68 -81.19 -42.73
C ARG A 529 61.25 -80.80 -42.36
N VAL A 530 60.99 -80.45 -41.10
CA VAL A 530 59.64 -80.03 -40.69
C VAL A 530 59.29 -78.66 -41.25
N LYS A 531 60.24 -77.71 -41.31
CA LYS A 531 60.02 -76.40 -41.97
C LYS A 531 59.65 -76.54 -43.45
N THR A 532 60.23 -77.51 -44.16
CA THR A 532 59.87 -77.74 -45.57
C THR A 532 58.43 -78.23 -45.75
N LYS A 533 57.81 -78.79 -44.71
CA LYS A 533 56.42 -79.29 -44.67
C LYS A 533 55.41 -78.27 -44.15
N ALA A 534 55.86 -77.07 -43.79
CA ALA A 534 55.02 -76.02 -43.23
C ALA A 534 54.03 -75.44 -44.26
N ARG A 535 52.80 -75.16 -43.82
CA ARG A 535 51.78 -74.43 -44.58
C ARG A 535 52.02 -72.91 -44.59
N VAL A 536 52.79 -72.41 -43.63
CA VAL A 536 53.16 -71.00 -43.44
C VAL A 536 54.58 -70.71 -43.95
N SER A 537 54.96 -69.43 -44.02
CA SER A 537 56.32 -69.02 -44.40
C SER A 537 57.38 -69.74 -43.55
N ARG A 538 58.45 -70.22 -44.20
CA ARG A 538 59.54 -70.95 -43.53
C ARG A 538 60.27 -70.11 -42.48
N ASP A 539 60.32 -68.80 -42.70
CA ASP A 539 60.99 -67.85 -41.81
C ASP A 539 60.12 -67.57 -40.56
N ASP A 540 58.79 -67.59 -40.69
CA ASP A 540 57.86 -67.29 -39.59
C ASP A 540 57.46 -68.54 -38.79
N PHE A 541 57.71 -69.75 -39.31
CA PHE A 541 57.23 -71.00 -38.74
C PHE A 541 57.61 -71.13 -37.26
N GLU A 542 58.88 -70.96 -36.91
CA GLU A 542 59.33 -71.14 -35.52
C GLU A 542 58.82 -70.06 -34.56
N ASP A 543 58.56 -68.85 -35.03
CA ASP A 543 57.97 -67.78 -34.21
C ASP A 543 56.47 -68.01 -33.98
N LEU A 544 55.78 -68.64 -34.93
CA LEU A 544 54.41 -69.12 -34.72
C LEU A 544 54.38 -70.31 -33.76
N VAL A 545 55.32 -71.26 -33.89
CA VAL A 545 55.50 -72.34 -32.91
C VAL A 545 55.73 -71.78 -31.50
N ALA A 546 56.54 -70.74 -31.35
CA ALA A 546 56.80 -70.11 -30.05
C ALA A 546 55.55 -69.46 -29.42
N LYS A 547 54.52 -69.17 -30.20
CA LYS A 547 53.27 -68.53 -29.76
C LYS A 547 52.12 -69.51 -29.54
N ILE A 548 52.31 -70.81 -29.79
CA ILE A 548 51.30 -71.85 -29.53
C ILE A 548 50.89 -71.80 -28.06
N ARG A 549 49.60 -71.74 -27.75
CA ARG A 549 49.12 -71.62 -26.37
C ARG A 549 48.92 -72.95 -25.69
#